data_AF-A0A942V396-F1
#
_entry.id   AF-A0A942V396-F1
#
_cell.length_a   1.000
_cell.length_b   1.000
_cell.length_c   1.000
_cell.angle_alpha   90.00
_cell.angle_beta   90.00
_cell.angle_gamma   90.00
#
_symmetry.space_group_name_H-M   'P 1'
#
loop_
_entity.id
_entity.type
_entity.pdbx_description
1 polymer ?
#
loop_
_entity_poly.entity_id
_entity_poly.type
_entity_poly.pdbx_seq_one_letter_code
_entity_poly.pdbx_strand_id
1 'polypeptide(L)'
;MKYVRWYDKDPDLSNLMTFLEGLNEDVREEIAQDLIQIIMSELNTNKDGEISLLADNKIIEYKRWYDKNVSLHSAIEIIKNLGTEERKEIISLIMESIVQILTEYNYEKNDK
;
A
#
# COMPACT_ATOMS: atom_id res chain seq x y z
N MET A 1 -3.15 -7.01 26.91
CA MET A 1 -2.30 -6.08 26.13
C MET A 1 -2.80 -6.08 24.70
N LYS A 2 -3.15 -4.91 24.15
CA LYS A 2 -3.53 -4.80 22.73
C LYS A 2 -2.21 -4.86 21.95
N TYR A 3 -2.04 -5.87 21.11
CA TYR A 3 -0.86 -5.94 20.23
C TYR A 3 -0.95 -4.77 19.25
N VAL A 4 -0.01 -3.84 19.35
CA VAL A 4 0.11 -2.69 18.47
C VAL A 4 0.81 -3.16 17.20
N ARG A 5 0.16 -3.04 16.05
CA ARG A 5 0.73 -3.37 14.75
C ARG A 5 1.85 -2.36 14.47
N TRP A 6 2.84 -2.73 13.64
CA TRP A 6 4.01 -1.86 13.44
C TRP A 6 3.62 -0.50 12.84
N TYR A 7 2.59 -0.48 11.99
CA TYR A 7 2.06 0.71 11.35
C TYR A 7 1.15 1.55 12.25
N ASP A 8 0.66 1.01 13.37
CA ASP A 8 -0.17 1.77 14.32
C ASP A 8 0.63 2.88 15.04
N LYS A 9 1.96 2.90 14.90
CA LYS A 9 2.85 3.91 15.49
C LYS A 9 2.85 5.23 14.72
N ASP A 10 2.44 5.19 13.45
CA ASP A 10 2.36 6.34 12.56
C ASP A 10 0.86 6.60 12.31
N PRO A 11 0.31 7.76 12.74
CA PRO A 11 -1.11 8.04 12.59
C PRO A 11 -1.59 8.00 11.14
N ASP A 12 -0.79 8.49 10.19
CA ASP A 12 -1.17 8.58 8.79
C ASP A 12 -1.18 7.19 8.17
N LEU A 13 -0.15 6.39 8.44
CA LEU A 13 -0.11 5.00 7.99
C LEU A 13 -1.18 4.13 8.67
N SER A 14 -1.45 4.35 9.96
CA SER A 14 -2.52 3.65 10.68
C SER A 14 -3.89 3.93 10.08
N ASN A 15 -4.16 5.20 9.74
CA ASN A 15 -5.41 5.61 9.10
C ASN A 15 -5.52 5.00 7.70
N LEU A 16 -4.45 5.07 6.90
CA LEU A 16 -4.37 4.45 5.58
C LEU A 16 -4.66 2.95 5.65
N MET A 17 -4.01 2.21 6.55
CA MET A 17 -4.21 0.77 6.68
C MET A 17 -5.62 0.41 7.14
N THR A 18 -6.20 1.20 8.06
CA THR A 18 -7.59 1.01 8.51
C THR A 18 -8.57 1.25 7.37
N PHE A 19 -8.29 2.27 6.55
CA PHE A 19 -9.09 2.59 5.37
C PHE A 19 -9.06 1.47 4.34
N LEU A 20 -7.86 1.02 3.94
CA LEU A 20 -7.67 -0.07 2.97
C LEU A 20 -8.30 -1.39 3.45
N GLU A 21 -8.25 -1.69 4.75
CA GLU A 21 -8.88 -2.89 5.33
C GLU A 21 -10.40 -2.92 5.06
N GLY A 22 -11.05 -1.75 5.03
CA GLY A 22 -12.49 -1.58 4.85
C GLY A 22 -12.99 -1.49 3.40
N LEU A 23 -12.10 -1.42 2.41
CA LEU A 23 -12.49 -1.39 0.98
C LEU A 23 -12.95 -2.75 0.48
N ASN A 24 -13.68 -2.80 -0.63
CA ASN A 24 -13.93 -4.07 -1.30
C ASN A 24 -12.65 -4.63 -1.95
N GLU A 25 -12.65 -5.90 -2.36
CA GLU A 25 -11.45 -6.57 -2.88
C GLU A 25 -10.97 -5.96 -4.22
N ASP A 26 -11.89 -5.65 -5.13
CA ASP A 26 -11.57 -5.11 -6.46
C ASP A 26 -10.86 -3.75 -6.38
N VAL A 27 -11.44 -2.80 -5.63
CA VAL A 27 -10.86 -1.45 -5.43
C VAL A 27 -9.53 -1.55 -4.69
N ARG A 28 -9.41 -2.49 -3.76
CA ARG A 28 -8.18 -2.71 -3.00
C ARG A 28 -7.06 -3.27 -3.87
N GLU A 29 -7.37 -4.15 -4.82
CA GLU A 29 -6.41 -4.67 -5.80
C GLU A 29 -5.90 -3.56 -6.71
N GLU A 30 -6.80 -2.71 -7.22
CA GLU A 30 -6.43 -1.56 -8.05
C GLU A 30 -5.50 -0.59 -7.31
N ILE A 31 -5.85 -0.25 -6.06
CA ILE A 31 -5.00 0.56 -5.19
C ILE A 31 -3.65 -0.12 -4.95
N ALA A 32 -3.62 -1.45 -4.74
CA ALA A 32 -2.38 -2.18 -4.50
C ALA A 32 -1.42 -2.15 -5.70
N GLN A 33 -1.94 -2.16 -6.92
CA GLN A 33 -1.13 -2.04 -8.13
C GLN A 33 -0.54 -0.65 -8.27
N ASP A 34 -1.34 0.39 -8.04
CA ASP A 34 -0.89 1.77 -8.13
C ASP A 34 0.13 2.12 -7.02
N LEU A 35 -0.07 1.61 -5.81
CA LEU A 35 0.89 1.63 -4.71
C LEU A 35 2.30 1.18 -5.15
N ILE A 36 2.40 0.04 -5.83
CA ILE A 36 3.68 -0.46 -6.34
C ILE A 36 4.26 0.50 -7.36
N GLN A 37 3.44 1.03 -8.26
CA GLN A 37 3.89 1.95 -9.30
C GLN A 37 4.44 3.26 -8.71
N ILE A 38 3.76 3.84 -7.72
CA ILE A 38 4.22 5.04 -7.00
C ILE A 38 5.56 4.76 -6.34
N ILE A 39 5.64 3.69 -5.54
CA ILE A 39 6.86 3.30 -4.82
C ILE A 39 8.04 3.13 -5.79
N MET A 40 7.84 2.41 -6.90
CA MET A 40 8.87 2.19 -7.92
C MET A 40 9.28 3.48 -8.64
N SER A 41 8.38 4.45 -8.76
CA SER A 41 8.66 5.72 -9.44
C SER A 41 9.45 6.68 -8.54
N GLU A 42 9.05 6.79 -7.28
CA GLU A 42 9.60 7.75 -6.32
C GLU A 42 10.95 7.33 -5.76
N LEU A 43 11.17 6.03 -5.52
CA LEU A 43 12.43 5.58 -4.95
C LEU A 43 13.61 5.69 -5.93
N ASN A 44 13.40 6.09 -7.20
CA ASN A 44 14.43 6.19 -8.24
C ASN A 44 15.32 4.93 -8.30
N THR A 45 14.78 3.80 -7.87
CA THR A 45 15.54 2.61 -7.59
C THR A 45 15.85 1.92 -8.90
N ASN A 46 17.15 1.67 -9.12
CA ASN A 46 17.60 0.77 -10.18
C ASN A 46 16.70 -0.46 -10.12
N LYS A 47 15.94 -0.67 -11.19
CA LYS A 47 14.83 -1.64 -11.29
C LYS A 47 15.21 -3.05 -10.81
N ASP A 48 16.50 -3.37 -10.69
CA ASP A 48 16.97 -4.71 -10.35
C ASP A 48 17.01 -5.03 -8.84
N GLY A 49 17.19 -4.03 -7.95
CA GLY A 49 17.42 -4.27 -6.52
C GLY A 49 16.15 -4.54 -5.71
N GLU A 50 15.12 -3.70 -5.91
CA GLU A 50 13.87 -3.80 -5.15
C GLU A 50 12.82 -4.68 -5.82
N ILE A 51 12.88 -4.89 -7.14
CA ILE A 51 12.15 -6.00 -7.78
C ILE A 51 12.61 -7.34 -7.20
N SER A 52 13.88 -7.45 -6.81
CA SER A 52 14.37 -8.60 -6.04
C SER A 52 13.70 -8.70 -4.67
N LEU A 53 13.46 -7.59 -3.96
CA LEU A 53 12.69 -7.60 -2.70
C LEU A 53 11.21 -7.99 -2.90
N LEU A 54 10.58 -7.54 -3.99
CA LEU A 54 9.24 -7.97 -4.39
C LEU A 54 9.20 -9.48 -4.71
N ALA A 55 10.25 -10.01 -5.35
CA ALA A 55 10.37 -11.42 -5.73
C ALA A 55 10.82 -12.35 -4.59
N ASP A 56 11.64 -11.86 -3.66
CA ASP A 56 12.19 -12.60 -2.51
C ASP A 56 11.28 -12.57 -1.28
N ASN A 57 10.28 -11.67 -1.25
CA ASN A 57 9.20 -11.70 -0.26
C ASN A 57 8.28 -12.92 -0.51
N LYS A 58 8.81 -14.11 -0.26
CA LYS A 58 8.00 -15.29 -0.03
C LYS A 58 7.11 -14.98 1.16
N ILE A 59 5.79 -14.96 0.96
CA ILE A 59 4.84 -14.89 2.06
C ILE A 59 5.02 -16.17 2.89
N ILE A 60 5.83 -16.09 3.95
CA ILE A 60 6.16 -17.25 4.77
C ILE A 60 4.95 -17.58 5.66
N GLU A 61 4.21 -16.58 6.13
CA GLU A 61 3.04 -16.73 6.99
C GLU A 61 2.03 -15.58 6.79
N TYR A 62 0.78 -15.92 6.46
CA TYR A 62 -0.35 -14.96 6.36
C TYR A 62 -0.82 -14.49 7.75
N LYS A 63 -0.07 -13.61 8.40
CA LYS A 63 -0.38 -13.15 9.77
C LYS A 63 -1.23 -11.89 9.83
N ARG A 64 -1.28 -11.12 8.74
CA ARG A 64 -1.97 -9.83 8.62
C ARG A 64 -2.99 -9.88 7.51
N TRP A 65 -4.02 -9.04 7.60
CA TRP A 65 -5.13 -9.05 6.64
C TRP A 65 -4.66 -8.79 5.20
N TYR A 66 -3.63 -7.94 5.04
CA TYR A 66 -3.08 -7.56 3.74
C TYR A 66 -2.08 -8.58 3.19
N ASP A 67 -1.61 -9.55 3.99
CA ASP A 67 -0.69 -10.59 3.52
C ASP A 67 -1.35 -11.47 2.45
N LYS A 68 -2.68 -11.51 2.39
CA LYS A 68 -3.46 -12.26 1.39
C LYS A 68 -3.30 -11.72 -0.03
N ASN A 69 -2.95 -10.43 -0.17
CA ASN A 69 -2.73 -9.77 -1.43
C ASN A 69 -1.22 -9.55 -1.60
N VAL A 70 -0.61 -10.24 -2.56
CA VAL A 70 0.85 -10.20 -2.78
C VAL A 70 1.32 -8.79 -3.09
N SER A 71 0.56 -8.06 -3.93
CA SER A 71 0.90 -6.70 -4.34
C SER A 71 0.90 -5.76 -3.13
N LEU A 72 -0.18 -5.81 -2.34
CA LEU A 72 -0.34 -4.98 -1.15
C LEU A 72 0.67 -5.35 -0.07
N HIS A 73 0.90 -6.63 0.18
CA HIS A 73 1.94 -7.09 1.09
C HIS A 73 3.29 -6.51 0.73
N SER A 74 3.67 -6.61 -0.54
CA SER A 74 4.98 -6.18 -1.01
C SER A 74 5.14 -4.66 -0.91
N ALA A 75 4.13 -3.89 -1.32
CA ALA A 75 4.12 -2.44 -1.16
C ALA A 75 4.27 -2.02 0.31
N ILE A 76 3.51 -2.65 1.21
CA ILE A 76 3.54 -2.35 2.64
C ILE A 76 4.87 -2.74 3.29
N GLU A 77 5.51 -3.85 2.88
CA GLU A 77 6.84 -4.22 3.38
C GLU A 77 7.95 -3.29 2.83
N ILE A 78 7.81 -2.72 1.63
CA ILE A 78 8.72 -1.66 1.17
C ILE A 78 8.56 -0.42 2.06
N ILE A 79 7.34 0.09 2.22
CA ILE A 79 7.04 1.29 3.04
C ILE A 79 7.59 1.16 4.48
N LYS A 80 7.51 -0.05 5.05
CA LYS A 80 8.04 -0.37 6.38
C LYS A 80 9.55 -0.15 6.50
N ASN A 81 10.29 -0.39 5.42
CA ASN A 81 11.75 -0.29 5.38
C ASN A 81 12.25 1.10 4.95
N LEU A 82 11.36 1.98 4.49
CA LEU A 82 11.70 3.38 4.14
C LEU A 82 12.05 4.23 5.36
N GLY A 83 12.90 5.25 5.13
CA GLY A 83 13.17 6.30 6.09
C GLY A 83 11.94 7.17 6.37
N THR A 84 11.96 7.95 7.46
CA THR A 84 10.80 8.73 7.90
C THR A 84 10.29 9.73 6.85
N GLU A 85 11.19 10.44 6.18
CA GLU A 85 10.80 11.46 5.20
C GLU A 85 10.31 10.84 3.89
N GLU A 86 11.01 9.83 3.36
CA GLU A 86 10.58 9.05 2.19
C GLU A 86 9.21 8.39 2.43
N ARG A 87 9.00 7.83 3.62
CA ARG A 87 7.73 7.23 4.00
C ARG A 87 6.58 8.24 3.95
N LYS A 88 6.78 9.46 4.47
CA LYS A 88 5.74 10.50 4.46
C LYS A 88 5.39 10.93 3.04
N GLU A 89 6.41 11.11 2.19
CA GLU A 89 6.23 11.46 0.78
C GLU A 89 5.42 10.39 0.04
N ILE A 90 5.83 9.13 0.17
CA ILE A 90 5.10 7.99 -0.38
C ILE A 90 3.66 7.91 0.14
N ILE A 91 3.45 8.07 1.46
CA ILE A 91 2.09 8.06 2.05
C ILE A 91 1.22 9.17 1.44
N SER A 92 1.76 10.37 1.23
CA SER A 92 1.02 11.49 0.62
C SER A 92 0.56 11.14 -0.80
N LEU A 93 1.46 10.61 -1.62
CA LEU A 93 1.15 10.23 -3.00
C LEU A 93 0.12 9.10 -3.08
N ILE A 94 0.24 8.10 -2.20
CA ILE A 94 -0.75 7.01 -2.10
C ILE A 94 -2.13 7.56 -1.73
N MET A 95 -2.21 8.49 -0.78
CA MET A 95 -3.48 9.10 -0.40
C MET A 95 -4.12 9.85 -1.57
N GLU A 96 -3.33 10.61 -2.34
CA GLU A 96 -3.79 11.32 -3.54
C GLU A 96 -4.34 10.34 -4.60
N SER A 97 -3.61 9.27 -4.88
CA SER A 97 -4.04 8.23 -5.82
C SER A 97 -5.33 7.53 -5.38
N ILE A 98 -5.43 7.16 -4.10
CA ILE A 98 -6.64 6.54 -3.55
C ILE A 98 -7.86 7.45 -3.74
N VAL A 99 -7.71 8.76 -3.49
CA VAL A 99 -8.78 9.72 -3.72
C VAL A 99 -9.18 9.75 -5.19
N GLN A 100 -8.22 9.71 -6.11
CA GLN A 100 -8.49 9.65 -7.54
C GLN A 100 -9.26 8.38 -7.94
N ILE A 101 -8.76 7.20 -7.57
CA ILE A 101 -9.40 5.90 -7.87
C ILE A 101 -10.83 5.86 -7.36
N LEU A 102 -11.06 6.31 -6.13
CA LEU A 102 -12.41 6.31 -5.54
C LEU A 102 -13.33 7.33 -6.21
N THR A 103 -12.78 8.44 -6.66
CA THR A 103 -13.56 9.44 -7.39
C THR A 103 -14.04 8.83 -8.72
N GLU A 104 -13.13 8.22 -9.48
CA GLU A 104 -13.44 7.53 -10.74
C GLU A 104 -14.44 6.39 -10.53
N TYR A 105 -14.21 5.53 -9.54
CA TYR A 105 -15.11 4.43 -9.18
C TYR A 105 -16.53 4.90 -8.84
N ASN A 106 -16.66 6.01 -8.11
CA ASN A 106 -17.97 6.57 -7.77
C ASN A 106 -18.68 7.19 -8.99
N TYR A 107 -17.94 7.83 -9.90
CA TYR A 107 -18.52 8.33 -11.16
C TYR A 107 -19.09 7.19 -12.01
N GLU A 108 -18.32 6.12 -12.22
CA GLU A 108 -18.77 4.96 -13.02
C GLU A 108 -20.00 4.25 -12.45
N LYS A 109 -20.13 4.25 -11.11
CA LYS A 109 -21.29 3.65 -10.43
C LYS A 109 -22.54 4.52 -10.52
N ASN A 110 -22.40 5.84 -10.61
CA ASN A 110 -23.53 6.76 -10.72
C ASN A 110 -24.05 6.91 -12.15
N ASP A 111 -23.25 6.56 -13.16
CA ASP A 111 -23.64 6.56 -14.58
C ASP A 111 -24.25 5.23 -15.09
N LYS A 112 -24.38 4.22 -14.22
CA LYS A 112 -25.02 2.92 -14.49
C LYS A 112 -26.35 2.78 -13.77
#